data_AF-A0A2Z5QYE7-F1
#
_entry.id   AF-A0A2Z5QYE7-F1
#
_cell.length_a   1.000
_cell.length_b   1.000
_cell.length_c   1.000
_cell.angle_alpha   90.00
_cell.angle_beta   90.00
_cell.angle_gamma   90.00
#
_symmetry.space_group_name_H-M   'P 1'
#
loop_
_entity.id
_entity.type
_entity.pdbx_description
1 polymer ?
#
loop_
_entity_poly.entity_id
_entity_poly.type
_entity_poly.pdbx_seq_one_letter_code
_entity_poly.pdbx_strand_id
1 'polypeptide(L)' 'MVLLADILKTLMEQEIIAKQPVEPLSHLLSGAMNEAALWLAETDSPDALEDTMKTLTRLLESLRISA' A
#
# COMPACT_ATOMS: atom_id res chain seq x y z
N MET A 1 -3.07 -0.41 13.78
CA MET A 1 -2.23 -1.02 12.72
C MET A 1 -2.35 -2.54 12.61
N VAL A 2 -2.90 -3.23 13.63
CA VAL A 2 -3.12 -4.69 13.65
C VAL A 2 -3.88 -5.20 12.41
N LEU A 3 -4.91 -4.46 11.98
CA LEU A 3 -5.74 -4.83 10.81
C LEU A 3 -4.95 -4.96 9.49
N LEU A 4 -4.00 -4.05 9.21
CA LEU A 4 -3.19 -4.10 8.00
C LEU A 4 -2.18 -5.26 8.05
N ALA A 5 -1.56 -5.49 9.19
CA ALA A 5 -0.67 -6.64 9.36
C ALA A 5 -1.41 -7.97 9.15
N ASP A 6 -2.65 -8.07 9.66
CA ASP A 6 -3.45 -9.30 9.55
C ASP A 6 -3.93 -9.57 8.12
N ILE A 7 -4.34 -8.53 7.38
CA ILE A 7 -4.72 -8.71 5.97
C ILE A 7 -3.50 -9.09 5.12
N LEU A 8 -2.34 -8.50 5.37
CA LEU A 8 -1.10 -8.84 4.68
C LEU A 8 -0.70 -10.30 4.94
N LYS A 9 -0.82 -10.79 6.19
CA LYS A 9 -0.63 -12.21 6.50
C LYS A 9 -1.60 -13.09 5.73
N THR A 10 -2.88 -12.76 5.73
CA THR A 10 -3.92 -13.51 5.03
C THR A 10 -3.62 -13.62 3.53
N LEU A 11 -3.20 -12.52 2.89
CA LEU A 11 -2.83 -12.52 1.47
C LEU A 11 -1.57 -13.34 1.18
N MET A 12 -0.61 -13.39 2.11
CA MET A 12 0.58 -14.25 2.01
C MET A 12 0.25 -15.73 2.20
N GLU A 13 -0.68 -16.04 3.11
CA GLU A 13 -1.18 -17.40 3.34
C GLU A 13 -1.96 -17.94 2.14
N GLN A 14 -2.69 -17.06 1.44
CA GLN A 14 -3.39 -17.36 0.19
C GLN A 14 -2.48 -17.33 -1.05
N GLU A 15 -1.18 -17.10 -0.89
CA GLU A 15 -0.21 -17.01 -1.98
C GLU A 15 -0.55 -15.96 -3.04
N ILE A 16 -1.30 -14.91 -2.67
CA ILE A 16 -1.61 -13.78 -3.55
C ILE A 16 -0.42 -12.82 -3.61
N ILE A 17 0.24 -12.60 -2.47
CA ILE A 17 1.46 -11.76 -2.36
C ILE A 17 2.62 -12.58 -1.79
N ALA A 18 3.85 -12.21 -2.16
CA ALA A 18 5.04 -12.94 -1.71
C ALA A 18 5.23 -12.85 -0.19
N LYS A 19 5.64 -13.97 0.43
CA LYS A 19 5.99 -14.03 1.86
C LYS A 19 7.17 -13.11 2.15
N GLN A 20 6.99 -12.21 3.11
CA GLN A 20 8.00 -11.23 3.53
C GLN A 20 7.70 -10.73 4.96
N PRO A 21 8.63 -10.00 5.62
CA PRO A 21 8.40 -9.48 6.96
C PRO A 21 7.17 -8.55 7.04
N VAL A 22 6.10 -9.02 7.69
CA VAL A 22 4.79 -8.35 7.71
C VAL A 22 4.84 -7.01 8.45
N GLU A 23 5.50 -6.97 9.62
CA GLU A 23 5.52 -5.77 10.45
C GLU A 23 6.20 -4.59 9.73
N PRO A 24 7.44 -4.70 9.22
CA PRO A 24 8.05 -3.65 8.40
C PRO A 24 7.21 -3.24 7.18
N LEU A 25 6.63 -4.21 6.46
CA LEU A 25 5.78 -3.92 5.30
C LEU A 25 4.56 -3.09 5.69
N SER A 26 3.89 -3.44 6.79
CA SER A 26 2.73 -2.71 7.29
C SER A 26 3.07 -1.27 7.69
N HIS A 27 4.22 -1.06 8.33
CA HIS A 27 4.71 0.27 8.69
C HIS A 27 5.00 1.12 7.44
N LEU A 28 5.68 0.56 6.44
CA LEU A 28 6.02 1.25 5.20
C LEU A 28 4.75 1.66 4.43
N LEU A 29 3.81 0.72 4.25
CA LEU A 29 2.55 1.01 3.55
C LEU A 29 1.72 2.05 4.30
N SER A 30 1.54 1.88 5.62
CA SER A 30 0.77 2.83 6.42
C SER A 30 1.40 4.23 6.43
N GLY A 31 2.73 4.31 6.53
CA GLY A 31 3.47 5.57 6.49
C GLY A 31 3.32 6.26 5.14
N ALA A 32 3.59 5.56 4.04
CA ALA A 32 3.47 6.11 2.69
C ALA A 32 2.05 6.61 2.40
N MET A 33 1.02 5.87 2.81
CA MET A 33 -0.39 6.30 2.65
C MET A 33 -0.72 7.53 3.49
N ASN A 34 -0.18 7.64 4.71
CA ASN A 34 -0.39 8.81 5.57
C ASN A 34 0.25 10.07 4.97
N GLU A 35 1.48 9.95 4.46
CA GLU A 35 2.16 11.05 3.76
C GLU A 35 1.41 11.46 2.49
N ALA A 36 0.91 10.49 1.71
CA ALA A 36 0.09 10.78 0.54
C ALA A 36 -1.20 11.52 0.91
N ALA A 37 -1.86 11.12 2.00
CA ALA A 37 -3.07 11.79 2.47
C ALA A 37 -2.79 13.24 2.93
N LEU A 38 -1.68 13.47 3.63
CA LEU A 38 -1.26 14.81 4.03
C LEU A 38 -0.98 15.69 2.80
N TRP A 39 -0.20 15.18 1.84
CA TRP A 39 0.11 15.90 0.60
C TRP A 39 -1.15 16.21 -0.22
N LEU A 40 -2.09 15.26 -0.31
CA LEU A 40 -3.36 15.45 -1.02
C LEU A 40 -4.25 16.53 -0.39
N ALA A 41 -4.13 16.78 0.91
CA ALA A 41 -4.89 17.81 1.60
C ALA A 41 -4.40 19.24 1.28
N GLU A 42 -3.15 19.37 0.80
CA GLU A 42 -2.48 20.66 0.60
C GLU A 42 -2.28 21.02 -0.89
N THR A 43 -2.37 20.04 -1.79
CA THR A 43 -2.10 20.22 -3.22
C THR A 43 -3.28 20.86 -3.97
N ASP A 44 -2.99 21.80 -4.86
CA ASP A 44 -3.96 22.43 -5.78
C ASP A 44 -4.13 21.65 -7.09
N SER A 45 -3.41 20.53 -7.28
CA SER A 45 -3.47 19.77 -8.53
C SER A 45 -4.81 19.03 -8.66
N PRO A 46 -5.59 19.26 -9.74
CA PRO A 46 -6.89 18.63 -9.92
C PRO A 46 -6.81 17.11 -10.11
N ASP A 47 -5.68 16.61 -10.62
CA ASP A 47 -5.47 15.19 -10.94
C ASP A 47 -4.76 14.43 -9.81
N ALA A 48 -4.40 15.12 -8.71
CA ALA A 48 -3.55 14.58 -7.65
C ALA A 48 -4.09 13.28 -7.03
N LEU A 49 -5.40 13.21 -6.79
CA LEU A 49 -6.03 12.02 -6.23
C LEU A 49 -5.93 10.83 -7.20
N GLU A 50 -6.24 11.05 -8.47
CA GLU A 50 -6.20 10.00 -9.49
C GLU A 50 -4.78 9.46 -9.65
N ASP A 51 -3.78 10.34 -9.75
CA ASP A 51 -2.39 9.96 -9.94
C ASP A 51 -1.79 9.29 -8.69
N THR A 52 -2.20 9.72 -7.50
CA THR A 52 -1.84 9.03 -6.24
C THR A 52 -2.40 7.62 -6.22
N MET A 53 -3.67 7.44 -6.59
CA MET A 53 -4.30 6.12 -6.64
C MET A 53 -3.64 5.21 -7.67
N LYS A 54 -3.35 5.71 -8.89
CA LYS A 54 -2.59 4.94 -9.90
C LYS A 54 -1.23 4.49 -9.37
N THR A 55 -0.52 5.39 -8.70
CA THR A 55 0.80 5.10 -8.12
C THR A 55 0.69 4.05 -7.01
N LEU A 56 -0.25 4.20 -6.08
CA LEU A 56 -0.50 3.24 -5.01
C LEU A 56 -0.87 1.86 -5.57
N THR A 57 -1.76 1.79 -6.56
CA THR A 57 -2.11 0.53 -7.23
C THR A 57 -0.88 -0.14 -7.81
N ARG A 58 -0.02 0.60 -8.53
CA ARG A 58 1.22 0.04 -9.10
C ARG A 58 2.17 -0.50 -8.04
N LEU A 59 2.30 0.19 -6.90
CA LEU A 59 3.11 -0.29 -5.78
C LEU A 59 2.54 -1.58 -5.18
N LEU A 60 1.23 -1.63 -4.93
CA LEU A 60 0.56 -2.83 -4.41
C LEU A 60 0.64 -4.02 -5.37
N GLU A 61 0.52 -3.78 -6.68
CA GLU A 61 0.67 -4.81 -7.70
C GLU A 61 2.09 -5.42 -7.70
N SER A 62 3.12 -4.65 -7.36
CA SER A 62 4.49 -5.19 -7.23
C SER A 62 4.67 -6.20 -6.09
N LEU A 63 3.74 -6.25 -5.14
CA LEU A 63 3.75 -7.23 -4.05
C LEU A 63 3.17 -8.58 -4.47
N ARG A 64 2.38 -8.61 -5.55
CA ARG A 64 1.76 -9.85 -6.03
C ARG A 64 2.80 -10.84 -6.50
N ILE A 65 2.54 -12.11 -6.22
CA ILE A 65 3.30 -13.18 -6.87
C ILE A 65 2.96 -13.11 -8.36
N SER A 66 3.96 -12.85 -9.20
CA SER A 66 3.78 -12.93 -10.65
C SER A 66 3.45 -14.37 -11.01
N ALA A 67 2.42 -14.59 -11.83
CA ALA A 67 2.15 -15.90 -12.41
C ALA A 67 3.31 -16.38 -13.30
#